data_AF-A0A2Z4FJ75-F1
#
_entry.id   AF-A0A2Z4FJ75-F1
#
_cell.length_a   1.000
_cell.length_b   1.000
_cell.length_c   1.000
_cell.angle_alpha   90.00
_cell.angle_beta   90.00
_cell.angle_gamma   90.00
#
_symmetry.space_group_name_H-M   'P 1'
#
loop_
_entity.id
_entity.type
_entity.pdbx_description
1 polymer ?
#
loop_
_entity_poly.entity_id
_entity_poly.type
_entity_poly.pdbx_seq_one_letter_code
_entity_poly.pdbx_strand_id
1 'polypeptide(L)'
;MSQRISQSFKSLVFAGLILGLGSVALGCKDKEAWQEPAPEEVFRSFLMDWFRGERDNAFEAIVESDRAALLAPLEELKKTHGEGVLPEDYQTLVVGRVNNPYDFKSIAPKEPLTGAPAVGQKLELTLNFHDGHTGSATMVWSGERWLVDLPLEAGAAPAPPVPEEQSDSKDEPPQVESPIDSAPDAGPSELPNNILPSAPSNTP
;
A
#
# COMPACT_ATOMS: atom_id res chain seq x y z
N MET A 1 -41.59 -20.19 71.45
CA MET A 1 -40.29 -19.68 71.94
C MET A 1 -39.54 -19.06 70.77
N SER A 2 -38.96 -17.89 71.01
CA SER A 2 -38.91 -16.77 70.07
C SER A 2 -37.79 -16.81 69.02
N GLN A 3 -38.15 -16.32 67.82
CA GLN A 3 -37.23 -15.77 66.82
C GLN A 3 -36.42 -14.60 67.41
N ARG A 4 -35.13 -14.53 67.08
CA ARG A 4 -34.38 -13.27 67.10
C ARG A 4 -33.63 -13.10 65.79
N ILE A 5 -34.18 -12.17 65.03
CA ILE A 5 -33.64 -11.48 63.86
C ILE A 5 -32.39 -10.72 64.31
N SER A 6 -31.23 -11.07 63.74
CA SER A 6 -30.01 -10.28 63.88
C SER A 6 -29.98 -9.24 62.77
N GLN A 7 -30.45 -8.04 63.09
CA GLN A 7 -30.12 -6.82 62.36
C GLN A 7 -28.67 -6.46 62.67
N SER A 8 -27.83 -6.36 61.65
CA SER A 8 -26.66 -5.49 61.68
C SER A 8 -26.58 -4.79 60.34
N PHE A 9 -27.23 -3.63 60.34
CA PHE A 9 -27.14 -2.55 59.39
C PHE A 9 -25.69 -2.32 58.93
N LYS A 10 -25.41 -2.56 57.65
CA LYS A 10 -24.30 -1.96 56.88
C LYS A 10 -24.46 -2.22 55.37
N SER A 11 -25.67 -2.04 54.85
CA SER A 11 -25.94 -1.96 53.40
C SER A 11 -26.80 -0.74 53.15
N LEU A 12 -26.21 0.45 53.11
CA LEU A 12 -26.93 1.66 52.67
C LEU A 12 -26.01 2.86 52.39
N VAL A 13 -24.87 2.69 51.71
CA VAL A 13 -24.14 3.81 51.09
C VAL A 13 -23.37 3.32 49.85
N PHE A 14 -24.05 2.79 48.83
CA PHE A 14 -23.50 2.67 47.46
C PHE A 14 -24.61 2.63 46.39
N ALA A 15 -25.75 3.26 46.69
CA ALA A 15 -26.82 3.52 45.74
C ALA A 15 -27.04 5.03 45.72
N GLY A 16 -26.26 5.74 44.90
CA GLY A 16 -26.28 7.20 44.87
C GLY A 16 -25.16 7.84 44.06
N LEU A 17 -24.90 7.33 42.86
CA LEU A 17 -24.16 8.07 41.82
C LEU A 17 -24.69 7.71 40.43
N ILE A 18 -26.02 7.74 40.29
CA ILE A 18 -26.71 7.82 39.00
C ILE A 18 -27.46 9.15 39.05
N LEU A 19 -27.38 9.93 37.96
CA LEU A 19 -27.87 11.29 37.71
C LEU A 19 -26.86 12.41 37.97
N GLY A 20 -26.31 12.96 36.90
CA GLY A 20 -25.74 14.31 36.96
C GLY A 20 -24.67 14.71 35.96
N LEU A 21 -24.75 14.32 34.68
CA LEU A 21 -24.10 15.08 33.61
C LEU A 21 -25.15 15.41 32.56
N GLY A 22 -25.80 16.54 32.81
CA GLY A 22 -26.90 17.08 32.03
C GLY A 22 -26.47 17.54 30.66
N SER A 23 -27.39 17.31 29.74
CA SER A 23 -27.51 17.91 28.43
C SER A 23 -27.60 19.44 28.55
N VAL A 24 -26.54 20.18 28.20
CA VAL A 24 -26.63 21.59 27.77
C VAL A 24 -25.54 21.90 26.75
N ALA A 25 -25.83 21.62 25.48
CA ALA A 25 -25.33 22.39 24.36
C ALA A 25 -26.30 22.20 23.17
N LEU A 26 -27.45 22.88 23.25
CA LEU A 26 -28.17 23.36 22.08
C LEU A 26 -27.24 24.34 21.35
N GLY A 27 -26.43 23.81 20.45
CA GLY A 27 -25.67 24.56 19.47
C GLY A 27 -25.63 23.72 18.21
N CYS A 28 -26.21 24.23 17.12
CA CYS A 28 -26.14 23.62 15.80
C CYS A 28 -24.69 23.21 15.51
N LYS A 29 -24.40 21.92 15.55
CA LYS A 29 -23.25 21.35 14.85
C LYS A 29 -23.84 20.55 13.72
N ASP A 30 -23.69 21.14 12.53
CA ASP A 30 -23.95 20.52 11.25
C ASP A 30 -23.45 19.08 11.24
N LYS A 31 -24.29 18.18 10.72
CA LYS A 31 -23.99 16.85 10.16
C LYS A 31 -22.62 16.31 10.60
N GLU A 32 -22.58 15.52 11.67
CA GLU A 32 -21.38 14.78 12.05
C GLU A 32 -20.87 13.99 10.84
N ALA A 33 -19.78 14.48 10.24
CA ALA A 33 -18.96 13.71 9.34
C ALA A 33 -18.56 12.46 10.11
N TRP A 34 -18.99 11.31 9.60
CA TRP A 34 -18.85 9.99 10.20
C TRP A 34 -17.43 9.78 10.78
N GLN A 35 -17.34 9.39 12.06
CA GLN A 35 -16.09 9.19 12.80
C GLN A 35 -15.79 7.69 12.98
N GLU A 36 -15.07 7.15 12.01
CA GLU A 36 -14.22 5.97 12.09
C GLU A 36 -13.05 6.26 11.14
N PRO A 37 -11.85 5.64 11.32
CA PRO A 37 -10.65 6.12 10.64
C PRO A 37 -10.91 6.26 9.15
N ALA A 38 -10.63 7.46 8.65
CA ALA A 38 -11.06 7.85 7.31
C ALA A 38 -10.36 6.94 6.28
N PRO A 39 -10.98 6.65 5.12
CA PRO A 39 -10.41 5.72 4.14
C PRO A 39 -8.98 6.10 3.72
N GLU A 40 -8.66 7.39 3.71
CA GLU A 40 -7.32 7.92 3.44
C GLU A 40 -6.29 7.54 4.52
N GLU A 41 -6.71 7.57 5.79
CA GLU A 41 -5.87 7.21 6.93
C GLU A 41 -5.60 5.71 6.96
N VAL A 42 -6.63 4.90 6.69
CA VAL A 42 -6.51 3.44 6.59
C VAL A 42 -5.58 3.07 5.43
N PHE A 43 -5.75 3.69 4.27
CA PHE A 43 -4.85 3.48 3.12
C PHE A 43 -3.41 3.90 3.43
N ARG A 44 -3.21 5.02 4.13
CA ARG A 44 -1.87 5.45 4.57
C ARG A 44 -1.26 4.46 5.57
N SER A 45 -2.03 3.92 6.50
CA SER A 45 -1.57 2.89 7.44
C SER A 45 -1.09 1.66 6.67
N PHE A 46 -1.90 1.16 5.74
CA PHE A 46 -1.52 0.04 4.88
C PHE A 46 -0.17 0.26 4.17
N LEU A 47 0.04 1.43 3.57
CA LEU A 47 1.31 1.78 2.92
C LEU A 47 2.49 1.83 3.90
N MET A 48 2.25 2.32 5.12
CA MET A 48 3.26 2.40 6.17
C MET A 48 3.63 1.04 6.72
N ASP A 49 2.65 0.16 6.96
CA ASP A 49 2.84 -1.21 7.42
C ASP A 49 3.64 -1.99 6.37
N TRP A 50 3.27 -1.84 5.10
CA TRP A 50 4.03 -2.39 3.97
C TRP A 50 5.48 -1.88 3.95
N PHE A 51 5.68 -0.56 4.07
CA PHE A 51 7.02 0.05 4.04
C PHE A 51 7.91 -0.40 5.21
N ARG A 52 7.33 -0.59 6.40
CA ARG A 52 8.05 -1.07 7.60
C ARG A 52 8.32 -2.57 7.58
N GLY A 53 7.77 -3.31 6.62
CA GLY A 53 7.88 -4.76 6.55
C GLY A 53 6.90 -5.48 7.49
N GLU A 54 5.90 -4.79 8.02
CA GLU A 54 4.79 -5.36 8.80
C GLU A 54 3.76 -6.02 7.86
N ARG A 55 4.21 -7.06 7.15
CA ARG A 55 3.46 -7.66 6.03
C ARG A 55 2.14 -8.28 6.45
N ASP A 56 2.04 -8.82 7.66
CA ASP A 56 0.78 -9.38 8.17
C ASP A 56 -0.29 -8.31 8.34
N ASN A 57 0.07 -7.19 8.97
CA ASN A 57 -0.82 -6.05 9.16
C ASN A 57 -1.29 -5.47 7.80
N ALA A 58 -0.34 -5.28 6.88
CA ALA A 58 -0.65 -4.81 5.53
C ALA A 58 -1.53 -5.82 4.76
N PHE A 59 -1.29 -7.12 4.94
CA PHE A 59 -2.09 -8.17 4.29
C PHE A 59 -3.53 -8.16 4.82
N GLU A 60 -3.73 -8.08 6.13
CA GLU A 60 -5.07 -8.04 6.74
C GLU A 60 -5.91 -6.83 6.31
N ALA A 61 -5.26 -5.73 5.93
CA ALA A 61 -5.91 -4.52 5.43
C ALA A 61 -6.47 -4.68 4.00
N ILE A 62 -6.09 -5.72 3.26
CA ILE A 62 -6.59 -6.00 1.90
C ILE A 62 -7.98 -6.68 1.98
N VAL A 63 -8.84 -6.50 0.98
CA VAL A 63 -10.12 -7.22 0.87
C VAL A 63 -9.92 -8.75 0.86
N GLU A 64 -10.80 -9.49 1.53
CA GLU A 64 -10.67 -10.94 1.71
C GLU A 64 -10.60 -11.73 0.40
N SER A 65 -11.40 -11.35 -0.60
CA SER A 65 -11.35 -11.97 -1.93
C SER A 65 -9.96 -11.87 -2.56
N ASP A 66 -9.31 -10.73 -2.41
CA ASP A 66 -8.03 -10.43 -3.03
C ASP A 66 -6.90 -11.13 -2.28
N ARG A 67 -7.00 -11.20 -0.95
CA ARG A 67 -6.12 -12.05 -0.12
C ARG A 67 -6.18 -13.50 -0.56
N ALA A 68 -7.38 -14.05 -0.75
CA ALA A 68 -7.55 -15.42 -1.23
C ALA A 68 -6.96 -15.61 -2.64
N ALA A 69 -7.14 -14.65 -3.54
CA ALA A 69 -6.55 -14.68 -4.87
C ALA A 69 -5.01 -14.66 -4.84
N LEU A 70 -4.41 -13.88 -3.93
CA LEU A 70 -2.95 -13.83 -3.72
C LEU A 70 -2.38 -15.14 -3.16
N LEU A 71 -3.15 -15.84 -2.34
CA LEU A 71 -2.73 -17.11 -1.71
C LEU A 71 -2.98 -18.33 -2.59
N ALA A 72 -3.93 -18.28 -3.53
CA ALA A 72 -4.29 -19.43 -4.37
C ALA A 72 -3.09 -20.12 -5.06
N PRO A 73 -2.09 -19.40 -5.62
CA PRO A 73 -0.90 -20.04 -6.19
C PRO A 73 -0.05 -20.77 -5.14
N LEU A 74 0.07 -20.22 -3.92
CA LEU A 74 0.81 -20.84 -2.83
C LEU A 74 0.12 -22.13 -2.37
N GLU A 75 -1.20 -22.10 -2.22
CA GLU A 75 -1.98 -23.28 -1.86
C GLU A 75 -1.82 -24.41 -2.89
N GLU A 76 -1.76 -24.08 -4.18
CA GLU A 76 -1.53 -25.06 -5.24
C GLU A 76 -0.13 -25.67 -5.19
N LEU A 77 0.89 -24.84 -4.90
CA LEU A 77 2.25 -25.33 -4.68
C LEU A 77 2.31 -26.22 -3.43
N LYS A 78 1.62 -25.87 -2.34
CA LYS A 78 1.57 -26.68 -1.11
C LYS A 78 0.98 -28.07 -1.37
N LYS A 79 -0.07 -28.16 -2.19
CA LYS A 79 -0.63 -29.45 -2.63
C LYS A 79 0.36 -30.28 -3.45
N THR A 80 1.17 -29.63 -4.28
CA THR A 80 2.06 -30.31 -5.23
C THR A 80 3.41 -30.71 -4.62
N HIS A 81 3.94 -29.91 -3.69
CA HIS A 81 5.30 -30.04 -3.15
C HIS A 81 5.37 -30.31 -1.63
N GLY A 82 4.23 -30.26 -0.93
CA GLY A 82 4.16 -30.42 0.53
C GLY A 82 4.37 -29.11 1.29
N GLU A 83 3.68 -28.96 2.42
CA GLU A 83 3.61 -27.69 3.19
C GLU A 83 4.95 -27.19 3.75
N GLY A 84 5.90 -28.08 4.01
CA GLY A 84 7.18 -27.74 4.67
C GLY A 84 8.29 -27.18 3.76
N VAL A 85 8.05 -27.05 2.46
CA VAL A 85 9.07 -26.60 1.48
C VAL A 85 8.84 -25.14 1.05
N LEU A 86 7.69 -24.56 1.37
CA LEU A 86 7.22 -23.31 0.80
C LEU A 86 7.26 -22.14 1.80
N PRO A 87 7.41 -20.91 1.31
CA PRO A 87 7.43 -19.71 2.15
C PRO A 87 6.09 -19.47 2.86
N GLU A 88 6.11 -18.69 3.94
CA GLU A 88 4.92 -18.35 4.74
C GLU A 88 3.90 -17.52 3.92
N ASP A 89 2.63 -17.54 4.33
CA ASP A 89 1.49 -17.04 3.52
C ASP A 89 1.62 -15.57 3.09
N TYR A 90 2.15 -14.70 3.96
CA TYR A 90 2.37 -13.28 3.66
C TYR A 90 3.60 -13.03 2.77
N GLN A 91 4.46 -14.04 2.55
CA GLN A 91 5.67 -13.91 1.74
C GLN A 91 5.39 -14.03 0.25
N THR A 92 4.18 -14.46 -0.16
CA THR A 92 3.76 -14.54 -1.57
C THR A 92 3.10 -13.26 -2.10
N LEU A 93 3.09 -12.19 -1.32
CA LEU A 93 2.74 -10.85 -1.79
C LEU A 93 3.77 -10.36 -2.83
N VAL A 94 3.58 -10.73 -4.10
CA VAL A 94 4.22 -10.06 -5.24
C VAL A 94 3.39 -8.84 -5.58
N VAL A 95 3.34 -7.87 -4.68
CA VAL A 95 2.69 -6.59 -4.98
C VAL A 95 3.71 -5.77 -5.76
N GLY A 96 3.53 -5.74 -7.09
CA GLY A 96 4.33 -4.91 -7.97
C GLY A 96 4.33 -3.46 -7.45
N ARG A 97 5.54 -2.92 -7.22
CA ARG A 97 5.83 -1.53 -6.82
C ARG A 97 4.69 -0.84 -6.03
N VAL A 98 4.44 -1.29 -4.80
CA VAL A 98 3.69 -0.47 -3.85
C VAL A 98 4.45 0.84 -3.69
N ASN A 99 3.78 1.97 -3.97
CA ASN A 99 4.38 3.28 -3.84
C ASN A 99 4.86 3.53 -2.41
N ASN A 100 5.95 4.29 -2.25
CA ASN A 100 6.42 4.64 -0.93
C ASN A 100 5.41 5.63 -0.31
N PRO A 101 4.99 5.44 0.95
CA PRO A 101 4.06 6.36 1.63
C PRO A 101 4.51 7.83 1.63
N TYR A 102 5.80 8.10 1.44
CA TYR A 102 6.35 9.46 1.37
C TYR A 102 6.38 10.07 -0.04
N ASP A 103 6.01 9.32 -1.08
CA ASP A 103 5.94 9.85 -2.46
C ASP A 103 4.69 10.72 -2.68
N PHE A 104 3.70 10.61 -1.79
CA PHE A 104 2.41 11.27 -1.90
C PHE A 104 2.43 12.69 -1.32
N LYS A 105 2.09 13.65 -2.16
CA LYS A 105 1.76 15.01 -1.75
C LYS A 105 0.40 15.08 -1.04
N SER A 106 -0.60 14.35 -1.53
CA SER A 106 -1.91 14.24 -0.88
C SER A 106 -2.65 12.98 -1.29
N ILE A 107 -3.52 12.52 -0.39
CA ILE A 107 -4.45 11.41 -0.58
C ILE A 107 -5.81 11.96 -0.17
N ALA A 108 -6.80 11.89 -1.07
CA ALA A 108 -8.12 12.45 -0.83
C ALA A 108 -9.20 11.59 -1.50
N PRO A 109 -10.43 11.58 -0.99
CA PRO A 109 -11.51 10.86 -1.62
C PRO A 109 -11.93 11.62 -2.87
N LYS A 110 -12.12 10.91 -3.98
CA LYS A 110 -12.57 11.51 -5.24
C LYS A 110 -13.94 12.14 -5.09
N GLU A 111 -14.81 11.50 -4.32
CA GLU A 111 -16.10 12.03 -3.89
C GLU A 111 -16.20 11.96 -2.36
N PRO A 112 -16.59 13.05 -1.69
CA PRO A 112 -16.67 13.07 -0.23
C PRO A 112 -17.80 12.17 0.28
N LEU A 113 -17.54 11.48 1.39
CA LEU A 113 -18.57 10.71 2.10
C LEU A 113 -19.63 11.65 2.66
N THR A 114 -20.89 11.39 2.29
CA THR A 114 -22.05 12.20 2.75
C THR A 114 -22.74 11.61 3.98
N GLY A 115 -22.33 10.41 4.41
CA GLY A 115 -22.86 9.69 5.56
C GLY A 115 -22.09 8.40 5.83
N ALA A 116 -22.64 7.54 6.71
CA ALA A 116 -22.05 6.25 7.01
C ALA A 116 -22.03 5.34 5.76
N PRO A 117 -20.91 4.65 5.47
CA PRO A 117 -20.81 3.79 4.31
C PRO A 117 -21.67 2.52 4.46
N ALA A 118 -22.23 2.04 3.35
CA ALA A 118 -22.91 0.75 3.31
C ALA A 118 -21.89 -0.40 3.19
N VAL A 119 -22.22 -1.59 3.68
CA VAL A 119 -21.37 -2.79 3.50
C VAL A 119 -21.14 -3.03 2.01
N GLY A 120 -19.89 -3.24 1.61
CA GLY A 120 -19.46 -3.40 0.23
C GLY A 120 -19.37 -2.10 -0.57
N GLN A 121 -19.66 -0.94 0.03
CA GLN A 121 -19.49 0.34 -0.64
C GLN A 121 -18.03 0.56 -1.02
N LYS A 122 -17.80 0.90 -2.30
CA LYS A 122 -16.50 1.27 -2.83
C LYS A 122 -16.31 2.78 -2.79
N LEU A 123 -15.10 3.21 -2.51
CA LEU A 123 -14.67 4.62 -2.55
C LEU A 123 -13.32 4.71 -3.24
N GLU A 124 -13.23 5.59 -4.24
CA GLU A 124 -11.99 5.85 -4.97
C GLU A 124 -11.22 7.00 -4.30
N LEU A 125 -9.96 6.75 -3.98
CA LEU A 125 -9.00 7.73 -3.51
C LEU A 125 -8.20 8.28 -4.69
N THR A 126 -8.06 9.60 -4.76
CA THR A 126 -7.13 10.28 -5.65
C THR A 126 -5.78 10.42 -4.94
N LEU A 127 -4.72 9.93 -5.57
CA LEU A 127 -3.35 9.96 -5.07
C LEU A 127 -2.57 11.01 -5.86
N ASN A 128 -2.15 12.10 -5.22
CA ASN A 128 -1.32 13.11 -5.86
C ASN A 128 0.13 12.93 -5.41
N PHE A 129 1.04 12.77 -6.35
CA PHE A 129 2.46 12.54 -6.08
C PHE A 129 3.26 13.84 -6.08
N HIS A 130 4.41 13.84 -5.41
CA HIS A 130 5.31 15.00 -5.38
C HIS A 130 5.94 15.33 -6.75
N ASP A 131 6.05 14.34 -7.64
CA ASP A 131 6.52 14.49 -9.02
C ASP A 131 5.46 15.06 -9.99
N GLY A 132 4.24 15.28 -9.50
CA GLY A 132 3.13 15.81 -10.29
C GLY A 132 2.27 14.75 -10.97
N HIS A 133 2.59 13.46 -10.84
CA HIS A 133 1.72 12.38 -11.29
C HIS A 133 0.48 12.24 -10.38
N THR A 134 -0.57 11.65 -10.94
CA THR A 134 -1.80 11.32 -10.21
C THR A 134 -2.13 9.85 -10.42
N GLY A 135 -2.46 9.16 -9.34
CA GLY A 135 -2.95 7.79 -9.35
C GLY A 135 -4.29 7.67 -8.64
N SER A 136 -4.80 6.45 -8.57
CA SER A 136 -5.98 6.13 -7.78
C SER A 136 -5.80 4.84 -6.98
N ALA A 137 -6.51 4.75 -5.87
CA ALA A 137 -6.67 3.53 -5.10
C ALA A 137 -8.15 3.33 -4.77
N THR A 138 -8.58 2.10 -4.57
CA THR A 138 -9.97 1.79 -4.21
C THR A 138 -10.02 1.22 -2.80
N MET A 139 -10.95 1.74 -2.00
CA MET A 139 -11.25 1.27 -0.66
C MET A 139 -12.66 0.67 -0.65
N VAL A 140 -12.86 -0.40 0.13
CA VAL A 140 -14.14 -1.08 0.30
C VAL A 140 -14.51 -1.12 1.77
N TRP A 141 -15.75 -0.76 2.10
CA TRP A 141 -16.26 -0.89 3.47
C TRP A 141 -16.68 -2.33 3.77
N SER A 142 -16.09 -2.97 4.78
CA SER A 142 -16.44 -4.33 5.18
C SER A 142 -17.75 -4.42 6.00
N GLY A 143 -18.25 -3.28 6.49
CA GLY A 143 -19.25 -3.21 7.56
C GLY A 143 -18.65 -2.83 8.91
N GLU A 144 -17.35 -3.02 9.09
CA GLU A 144 -16.63 -2.73 10.34
C GLU A 144 -15.39 -1.85 10.12
N ARG A 145 -14.73 -1.99 8.95
CA ARG A 145 -13.53 -1.22 8.61
C ARG A 145 -13.39 -1.02 7.11
N TRP A 146 -12.62 -0.01 6.72
CA TRP A 146 -12.17 0.13 5.34
C TRP A 146 -11.09 -0.91 5.03
N LEU A 147 -11.15 -1.47 3.83
CA LEU A 147 -10.18 -2.42 3.30
C LEU A 147 -9.68 -1.93 1.94
N VAL A 148 -8.44 -2.26 1.61
CA VAL A 148 -7.81 -1.94 0.32
C VAL A 148 -8.26 -2.97 -0.71
N ASP A 149 -8.90 -2.50 -1.78
CA ASP A 149 -9.22 -3.30 -2.97
C ASP A 149 -8.01 -3.25 -3.89
N LEU A 150 -7.34 -4.39 -4.01
CA LEU A 150 -6.27 -4.54 -4.99
C LEU A 150 -6.96 -4.98 -6.27
N PRO A 151 -6.89 -4.21 -7.37
CA PRO A 151 -7.45 -4.61 -8.65
C PRO A 151 -6.59 -5.71 -9.27
N LEU A 152 -6.59 -6.88 -8.62
CA LEU A 152 -5.99 -8.11 -9.06
C LEU A 152 -6.90 -8.65 -10.15
N GLU A 153 -6.86 -8.00 -11.30
CA GLU A 153 -7.42 -8.53 -12.53
C GLU A 153 -6.89 -9.97 -12.66
N ALA A 154 -7.77 -10.95 -12.55
CA ALA A 154 -7.46 -12.32 -12.92
C ALA A 154 -7.17 -12.35 -14.43
N GLY A 155 -5.96 -11.96 -14.84
CA GLY A 155 -5.50 -11.95 -16.22
C GLY A 155 -5.95 -10.76 -17.07
N ALA A 156 -5.69 -9.52 -16.64
CA ALA A 156 -5.61 -8.42 -17.61
C ALA A 156 -4.40 -8.66 -18.52
N ALA A 157 -4.68 -9.19 -19.72
CA ALA A 157 -3.70 -9.33 -20.78
C ALA A 157 -3.00 -7.98 -21.01
N PRO A 158 -1.66 -7.95 -21.17
CA PRO A 158 -0.98 -6.71 -21.51
C PRO A 158 -1.61 -6.14 -22.78
N ALA A 159 -1.93 -4.84 -22.74
CA ALA A 159 -2.41 -4.13 -23.92
C ALA A 159 -1.46 -4.43 -25.09
N PRO A 160 -2.00 -4.73 -26.29
CA PRO A 160 -1.14 -5.05 -27.44
C PRO A 160 -0.17 -3.89 -27.68
N PRO A 161 1.10 -4.18 -28.02
CA PRO A 161 2.08 -3.14 -28.28
C PRO A 161 1.53 -2.20 -29.34
N VAL A 162 1.54 -0.89 -29.02
CA VAL A 162 1.29 0.16 -30.00
C VAL A 162 2.23 -0.11 -31.18
N PRO A 163 1.73 -0.29 -32.41
CA PRO A 163 2.59 -0.53 -33.56
C PRO A 163 3.57 0.64 -33.69
N GLU A 164 4.86 0.36 -33.55
CA GLU A 164 5.89 1.30 -33.98
C GLU A 164 5.65 1.57 -35.46
N GLU A 165 5.31 2.82 -35.79
CA GLU A 165 5.32 3.30 -37.17
C GLU A 165 6.72 3.06 -37.74
N GLN A 166 6.85 2.01 -38.55
CA GLN A 166 7.95 1.89 -39.51
C GLN A 166 7.82 3.07 -40.48
N SER A 167 8.50 4.17 -40.18
CA SER A 167 8.84 5.17 -41.19
C SER A 167 9.84 4.54 -42.15
N ASP A 168 9.28 3.98 -43.20
CA ASP A 168 9.90 3.72 -44.48
C ASP A 168 10.47 5.04 -45.03
N SER A 169 11.78 5.11 -45.19
CA SER A 169 12.43 6.11 -46.03
C SER A 169 13.66 5.48 -46.66
N LYS A 170 13.34 4.68 -47.67
CA LYS A 170 14.22 4.26 -48.74
C LYS A 170 14.48 5.47 -49.66
N ASP A 171 15.72 5.94 -49.72
CA ASP A 171 16.28 6.54 -50.93
C ASP A 171 17.82 6.49 -50.89
N GLU A 172 18.40 5.93 -51.94
CA GLU A 172 19.82 5.79 -52.26
C GLU A 172 19.98 6.18 -53.75
N PRO A 173 21.16 6.54 -54.32
CA PRO A 173 22.22 7.53 -54.00
C PRO A 173 22.38 8.54 -55.18
N PRO A 174 23.52 9.27 -55.40
CA PRO A 174 24.66 8.63 -56.12
C PRO A 174 26.10 9.21 -55.90
N GLN A 175 27.09 8.35 -56.22
CA GLN A 175 28.41 8.60 -56.87
C GLN A 175 29.75 8.67 -56.07
N VAL A 176 30.49 7.54 -56.21
CA VAL A 176 31.89 7.30 -56.66
C VAL A 176 32.93 8.43 -56.66
N GLU A 177 34.11 8.13 -56.06
CA GLU A 177 35.53 8.32 -56.50
C GLU A 177 36.44 8.76 -55.32
N SER A 178 37.18 7.85 -54.66
CA SER A 178 38.58 7.38 -54.94
C SER A 178 39.63 8.06 -54.00
N PRO A 179 40.89 7.57 -53.85
CA PRO A 179 41.43 6.96 -52.61
C PRO A 179 42.68 7.71 -52.06
N ILE A 180 43.27 7.32 -50.91
CA ILE A 180 44.68 7.45 -50.44
C ILE A 180 44.70 6.83 -49.02
N ASP A 181 45.18 5.60 -48.81
CA ASP A 181 46.57 5.17 -48.55
C ASP A 181 47.32 5.96 -47.47
N SER A 182 47.41 5.41 -46.25
CA SER A 182 48.57 5.48 -45.34
C SER A 182 48.27 4.71 -44.04
N ALA A 183 48.80 3.50 -43.93
CA ALA A 183 49.33 3.00 -42.66
C ALA A 183 50.82 3.45 -42.56
N PRO A 184 51.59 3.22 -41.48
CA PRO A 184 51.26 2.61 -40.18
C PRO A 184 51.74 3.48 -38.98
N ASP A 185 51.57 3.00 -37.74
CA ASP A 185 52.69 2.81 -36.76
C ASP A 185 52.24 2.86 -35.28
N ALA A 186 52.82 1.92 -34.53
CA ALA A 186 52.99 1.74 -33.07
C ALA A 186 52.09 2.51 -32.08
N GLY A 187 51.36 1.84 -31.19
CA GLY A 187 51.94 1.26 -29.96
C GLY A 187 50.92 1.25 -28.80
N PRO A 188 51.23 0.65 -27.65
CA PRO A 188 50.43 -0.44 -27.08
C PRO A 188 49.47 -0.07 -25.95
N SER A 189 48.58 -1.05 -25.68
CA SER A 189 47.80 -1.29 -24.47
C SER A 189 48.45 -0.83 -23.17
N GLU A 190 47.67 -0.20 -22.27
CA GLU A 190 47.70 -0.44 -20.81
C GLU A 190 46.52 0.26 -20.11
N LEU A 191 45.53 -0.53 -19.66
CA LEU A 191 44.80 -0.31 -18.41
C LEU A 191 45.67 -0.88 -17.26
N PRO A 192 45.37 -0.70 -15.96
CA PRO A 192 44.45 0.21 -15.25
C PRO A 192 45.20 0.99 -14.14
N ASN A 193 44.53 1.87 -13.36
CA ASN A 193 44.98 2.06 -11.98
C ASN A 193 43.85 2.42 -11.00
N ASN A 194 43.69 1.51 -10.05
CA ASN A 194 43.00 1.65 -8.77
C ASN A 194 43.49 2.89 -8.02
N ILE A 195 42.56 3.71 -7.52
CA ILE A 195 42.85 4.58 -6.38
C ILE A 195 41.69 4.43 -5.38
N LEU A 196 41.93 3.57 -4.38
CA LEU A 196 41.24 3.55 -3.09
C LEU A 196 41.97 4.54 -2.16
N PRO A 197 41.30 5.55 -1.59
CA PRO A 197 41.91 6.35 -0.52
C PRO A 197 41.73 5.67 0.84
N SER A 198 42.86 5.38 1.49
CA SER A 198 42.98 4.90 2.86
C SER A 198 42.55 5.97 3.88
N ALA A 199 41.73 5.58 4.85
CA ALA A 199 41.42 6.38 6.04
C ALA A 199 42.55 6.28 7.08
N PRO A 200 42.89 7.35 7.81
CA PRO A 200 43.76 7.25 8.98
C PRO A 200 42.96 6.94 10.26
N SER A 201 43.39 5.89 10.96
CA SER A 201 43.07 5.64 12.37
C SER A 201 43.61 6.76 13.25
N ASN A 202 42.79 7.21 14.21
CA ASN A 202 43.30 7.82 15.43
C ASN A 202 42.39 7.46 16.62
N THR A 203 43.02 6.88 17.63
CA THR A 203 42.59 6.69 19.03
C THR A 203 43.91 6.75 19.80
N PRO A 204 44.01 7.49 20.92
CA PRO A 204 43.23 7.29 22.14
C PRO A 204 42.36 8.47 22.57
#